data_AF-A0A1Q5D7Y6-F1
#
_entry.id   AF-A0A1Q5D7Y6-F1
#
_cell.length_a   1.000
_cell.length_b   1.000
_cell.length_c   1.000
_cell.angle_alpha   90.00
_cell.angle_beta   90.00
_cell.angle_gamma   90.00
#
_symmetry.space_group_name_H-M   'P 1'
#
loop_
_entity.id
_entity.type
_entity.pdbx_description
1 polymer ?
#
loop_
_entity_poly.entity_id
_entity_poly.type
_entity_poly.pdbx_seq_one_letter_code
_entity_poly.pdbx_strand_id
1 'polypeptide(L)'
;MATPLGSLRRLVLAPSLHSVSFAGRKFPVTRTPATDRLEMIPQSVVVGFEWGIESRGTAEVEQRLAMVEPEMRGFAYEGAAMAFTVRDAIRGHRTGELILGSGRPHFFLAYIGIGFAMARLPRPLWRKILPDLSDIPFHPTMSWLAVDGYGFDLAYFHTARWVDQQQRPVPYPWEGHPGYFLRAVDQGIGRALWFIHGGRPTAVAAAVARFAEDRRADLWSGVGLAATFAGGATAAELGRMRDTAARDGYAGDLAVGAVFAVKARHYADFVPGHTVAAASALTGLRIEEAVDLADRTEVERTGTGPEPQYELWRRNIRTQWLSTVVTPSHKE
;
A
#
# COMPACT_ATOMS: atom_id res chain seq x y z
N MET A 1 -5.42 -12.08 26.69
CA MET A 1 -4.38 -13.08 27.02
C MET A 1 -4.30 -14.12 25.91
N ALA A 2 -3.09 -14.57 25.58
CA ALA A 2 -2.86 -15.63 24.60
C ALA A 2 -3.64 -16.91 24.93
N THR A 3 -4.23 -17.54 23.92
CA THR A 3 -4.86 -18.86 24.06
C THR A 3 -3.93 -19.93 23.51
N PRO A 4 -3.95 -21.18 24.02
CA PRO A 4 -3.13 -22.26 23.45
C PRO A 4 -3.33 -22.42 21.92
N LEU A 5 -4.58 -22.31 21.46
CA LEU A 5 -4.92 -22.32 20.03
C LEU A 5 -4.45 -21.05 19.30
N GLY A 6 -4.44 -19.89 19.95
CA GLY A 6 -3.88 -18.64 19.42
C GLY A 6 -2.37 -18.71 19.24
N SER A 7 -1.65 -19.21 20.25
CA SER A 7 -0.21 -19.35 20.20
C SER A 7 0.22 -20.40 19.17
N LEU A 8 -0.55 -21.49 18.99
CA LEU A 8 -0.32 -22.45 17.90
C LEU A 8 -0.53 -21.81 16.52
N ARG A 9 -1.61 -21.04 16.32
CA ARG A 9 -1.85 -20.32 15.05
C ARG A 9 -0.74 -19.32 14.74
N ARG A 10 -0.25 -18.58 15.75
CA ARG A 10 0.90 -17.68 15.60
C ARG A 10 2.13 -18.44 15.14
N LEU A 11 2.46 -19.55 15.81
CA LEU A 11 3.63 -20.37 15.47
C LEU A 11 3.59 -20.89 14.02
N VAL A 12 2.41 -21.25 13.51
CA VAL A 12 2.24 -21.82 12.17
C VAL A 12 2.16 -20.75 11.07
N LEU A 13 1.53 -19.61 11.34
CA LEU A 13 1.14 -18.64 10.30
C LEU A 13 1.95 -17.34 10.32
N ALA A 14 2.53 -16.95 11.46
CA ALA A 14 3.28 -15.71 11.55
C ALA A 14 4.66 -15.91 10.91
N PRO A 15 5.04 -15.09 9.91
CA PRO A 15 6.40 -15.10 9.42
C PRO A 15 7.34 -14.59 10.51
N SER A 16 8.52 -15.19 10.62
CA SER A 16 9.56 -14.70 11.53
C SER A 16 10.05 -13.29 11.12
N LEU A 17 10.48 -12.48 12.09
CA LEU A 17 11.09 -11.18 11.83
C LEU A 17 12.29 -11.28 10.87
N HIS A 18 13.09 -12.35 11.00
CA HIS A 18 14.17 -12.62 10.06
C HIS A 18 13.65 -12.84 8.64
N SER A 19 12.59 -13.63 8.45
CA SER A 19 12.03 -13.92 7.13
C SER A 19 11.41 -12.72 6.42
N VAL A 20 11.12 -11.62 7.13
CA VAL A 20 10.64 -10.35 6.57
C VAL A 20 11.72 -9.26 6.56
N SER A 21 12.92 -9.54 7.07
CA SER A 21 14.04 -8.58 7.06
C SER A 21 14.73 -8.53 5.70
N PHE A 22 15.33 -7.41 5.33
CA PHE A 22 16.09 -7.27 4.09
C PHE A 22 17.22 -8.31 4.00
N ALA A 23 17.90 -8.58 5.12
CA ALA A 23 18.93 -9.61 5.20
C ALA A 23 18.38 -11.02 4.94
N GLY A 24 17.29 -11.41 5.63
CA GLY A 24 16.68 -12.73 5.44
C GLY A 24 16.05 -12.91 4.06
N ARG A 25 15.59 -11.81 3.45
CA ARG A 25 15.12 -11.78 2.05
C ARG A 25 16.26 -11.71 1.03
N LYS A 26 17.49 -11.48 1.47
CA LYS A 26 18.69 -11.26 0.63
C LYS A 26 18.52 -10.11 -0.35
N PHE A 27 17.84 -9.06 0.06
CA PHE A 27 17.69 -7.85 -0.76
C PHE A 27 19.01 -7.09 -0.86
N PRO A 28 19.29 -6.43 -2.01
CA PRO A 28 20.54 -5.71 -2.26
C PRO A 28 20.58 -4.36 -1.52
N VAL A 29 20.41 -4.37 -0.20
CA VAL A 29 20.31 -3.19 0.65
C VAL A 29 21.57 -3.05 1.52
N THR A 30 22.12 -1.84 1.56
CA THR A 30 23.20 -1.48 2.50
C THR A 30 22.58 -0.87 3.74
N ARG A 31 23.06 -1.30 4.91
CA ARG A 31 22.54 -0.80 6.19
C ARG A 31 22.86 0.69 6.39
N THR A 32 21.83 1.48 6.64
CA THR A 32 21.84 2.92 6.92
C THR A 32 20.69 3.26 7.89
N PRO A 33 20.67 4.43 8.54
CA PRO A 33 19.53 4.84 9.36
C PRO A 33 18.19 4.87 8.58
N ALA A 34 18.22 5.20 7.30
CA ALA A 34 17.03 5.21 6.45
C ALA A 34 16.51 3.79 6.16
N THR A 35 17.41 2.85 5.86
CA THR A 35 17.02 1.46 5.61
C THR A 35 16.62 0.74 6.89
N ASP A 36 17.23 1.06 8.04
CA ASP A 36 16.82 0.53 9.34
C ASP A 36 15.37 0.96 9.64
N ARG A 37 15.00 2.21 9.35
CA ARG A 37 13.60 2.69 9.45
C ARG A 37 12.66 2.00 8.49
N LEU A 38 13.06 1.82 7.22
CA LEU A 38 12.26 1.07 6.25
C LEU A 38 12.06 -0.39 6.67
N GLU A 39 13.04 -1.02 7.32
CA GLU A 39 12.94 -2.40 7.80
C GLU A 39 12.02 -2.54 9.04
N MET A 40 11.85 -1.49 9.84
CA MET A 40 10.88 -1.49 10.95
C MET A 40 9.42 -1.61 10.46
N ILE A 41 9.14 -1.22 9.22
CA ILE A 41 7.79 -1.28 8.64
C ILE A 41 7.27 -2.73 8.56
N PRO A 42 7.92 -3.65 7.82
CA PRO A 42 7.46 -5.05 7.78
C PRO A 42 7.50 -5.71 9.16
N GLN A 43 8.40 -5.32 10.06
CA GLN A 43 8.41 -5.81 11.44
C GLN A 43 7.14 -5.38 12.21
N SER A 44 6.70 -4.14 12.04
CA SER A 44 5.46 -3.61 12.63
C SER A 44 4.22 -4.37 12.12
N VAL A 45 4.20 -4.71 10.83
CA VAL A 45 3.16 -5.58 10.24
C VAL A 45 3.16 -6.96 10.91
N VAL A 46 4.34 -7.58 11.09
CA VAL A 46 4.44 -8.89 11.77
C VAL A 46 3.90 -8.81 13.19
N VAL A 47 4.30 -7.79 13.96
CA VAL A 47 3.81 -7.61 15.34
C VAL A 47 2.29 -7.48 15.39
N GLY A 48 1.70 -6.67 14.50
CA GLY A 48 0.25 -6.53 14.37
C GLY A 48 -0.44 -7.85 14.01
N PHE A 49 0.15 -8.61 13.08
CA PHE A 49 -0.35 -9.93 12.68
C PHE A 49 -0.32 -10.92 13.85
N GLU A 50 0.77 -10.97 14.60
CA GLU A 50 0.91 -11.84 15.77
C GLU A 50 -0.17 -11.52 16.83
N TRP A 51 -0.43 -10.24 17.10
CA TRP A 51 -1.48 -9.84 18.02
C TRP A 51 -2.87 -10.22 17.51
N GLY A 52 -3.17 -10.00 16.22
CA GLY A 52 -4.46 -10.34 15.63
C GLY A 52 -4.74 -11.84 15.55
N ILE A 53 -3.72 -12.66 15.23
CA ILE A 53 -3.89 -14.10 15.04
C ILE A 53 -4.05 -14.83 16.38
N GLU A 54 -3.38 -14.35 17.42
CA GLU A 54 -3.40 -14.93 18.76
C GLU A 54 -4.64 -14.54 19.60
N SER A 55 -5.20 -13.36 19.35
CA SER A 55 -6.24 -12.76 20.20
C SER A 55 -7.59 -13.50 20.19
N ARG A 56 -8.38 -13.27 21.25
CA ARG A 56 -9.77 -13.74 21.34
C ARG A 56 -10.75 -12.84 20.59
N GLY A 57 -10.53 -11.53 20.61
CA GLY A 57 -11.38 -10.52 19.99
C GLY A 57 -10.60 -9.24 19.66
N THR A 58 -11.30 -8.28 19.05
CA THR A 58 -10.73 -7.01 18.57
C THR A 58 -10.26 -6.12 19.72
N ALA A 59 -11.06 -5.93 20.77
CA ALA A 59 -10.76 -5.01 21.88
C ALA A 59 -9.34 -5.17 22.50
N GLU A 60 -8.86 -6.40 22.70
CA GLU A 60 -7.50 -6.64 23.21
C GLU A 60 -6.42 -6.19 22.21
N VAL A 61 -6.65 -6.42 20.91
CA VAL A 61 -5.72 -6.03 19.85
C VAL A 61 -5.68 -4.51 19.72
N GLU A 62 -6.83 -3.85 19.79
CA GLU A 62 -6.91 -2.38 19.74
C GLU A 62 -6.12 -1.71 20.87
N GLN A 63 -6.21 -2.23 22.10
CA GLN A 63 -5.40 -1.74 23.22
C GLN A 63 -3.90 -1.89 22.99
N ARG A 64 -3.46 -2.99 22.36
CA ARG A 64 -2.04 -3.20 22.04
C ARG A 64 -1.58 -2.28 20.91
N LEU A 65 -2.41 -2.11 19.88
CA LEU A 65 -2.13 -1.23 18.75
C LEU A 65 -2.04 0.25 19.18
N ALA A 66 -2.82 0.66 20.18
CA ALA A 66 -2.73 2.01 20.75
C ALA A 66 -1.36 2.33 21.38
N MET A 67 -0.60 1.31 21.79
CA MET A 67 0.75 1.48 22.32
C MET A 67 1.83 1.62 21.24
N VAL A 68 1.49 1.38 19.96
CA VAL A 68 2.43 1.54 18.86
C VAL A 68 2.58 3.03 18.54
N GLU A 69 3.82 3.46 18.34
CA GLU A 69 4.18 4.81 17.92
C GLU A 69 3.34 5.25 16.71
N PRO A 70 2.83 6.51 16.67
CA PRO A 70 1.90 6.96 15.64
C PRO A 70 2.34 6.68 14.21
N GLU A 71 3.63 6.85 13.92
CA GLU A 71 4.21 6.62 12.59
C GLU A 71 4.07 5.17 12.11
N MET A 72 4.22 4.21 13.03
CA MET A 72 4.21 2.76 12.75
C MET A 72 2.86 2.11 12.99
N ARG A 73 1.96 2.79 13.71
CA ARG A 73 0.66 2.27 14.13
C ARG A 73 -0.17 1.75 12.97
N GLY A 74 -0.21 2.49 11.85
CA GLY A 74 -0.94 2.07 10.66
C GLY A 74 -0.47 0.71 10.11
N PHE A 75 0.84 0.45 10.11
CA PHE A 75 1.40 -0.83 9.68
C PHE A 75 1.09 -1.97 10.67
N ALA A 76 0.99 -1.66 11.96
CA ALA A 76 0.52 -2.64 12.93
C ALA A 76 -0.99 -2.97 12.72
N TYR A 77 -1.82 -1.99 12.36
CA TYR A 77 -3.21 -2.25 11.94
C TYR A 77 -3.31 -3.07 10.66
N GLU A 78 -2.41 -2.86 9.69
CA GLU A 78 -2.29 -3.68 8.46
C GLU A 78 -2.10 -5.16 8.81
N GLY A 79 -1.16 -5.46 9.70
CA GLY A 79 -0.93 -6.83 10.19
C GLY A 79 -2.13 -7.42 10.93
N ALA A 80 -2.76 -6.64 11.81
CA ALA A 80 -3.93 -7.08 12.56
C ALA A 80 -5.12 -7.38 11.63
N ALA A 81 -5.35 -6.52 10.63
CA ALA A 81 -6.37 -6.71 9.60
C ALA A 81 -6.10 -7.97 8.76
N MET A 82 -4.84 -8.19 8.37
CA MET A 82 -4.42 -9.42 7.70
C MET A 82 -4.76 -10.67 8.53
N ALA A 83 -4.41 -10.67 9.82
CA ALA A 83 -4.68 -11.80 10.70
C ALA A 83 -6.18 -12.08 10.90
N PHE A 84 -6.98 -11.02 11.08
CA PHE A 84 -8.43 -11.17 11.19
C PHE A 84 -9.06 -11.62 9.87
N THR A 85 -8.55 -11.17 8.73
CA THR A 85 -9.02 -11.62 7.42
C THR A 85 -8.82 -13.12 7.23
N VAL A 86 -7.64 -13.65 7.61
CA VAL A 86 -7.36 -15.10 7.59
C VAL A 86 -8.35 -15.86 8.48
N ARG A 87 -8.71 -15.32 9.64
CA ARG A 87 -9.66 -15.95 10.57
C ARG A 87 -11.09 -15.88 10.05
N ASP A 88 -11.49 -14.75 9.50
CA ASP A 88 -12.85 -14.50 9.02
C ASP A 88 -13.16 -15.29 7.74
N ALA A 89 -12.14 -15.63 6.93
CA ALA A 89 -12.28 -16.53 5.78
C ALA A 89 -12.84 -17.92 6.16
N ILE A 90 -12.63 -18.35 7.42
CA ILE A 90 -13.29 -19.53 8.00
C ILE A 90 -14.61 -19.12 8.65
N ARG A 91 -14.56 -18.19 9.61
CA ARG A 91 -15.75 -17.66 10.30
C ARG A 91 -15.42 -16.39 11.10
N GLY A 92 -16.17 -15.32 10.87
CA GLY A 92 -16.15 -14.13 11.71
C GLY A 92 -16.44 -12.85 10.94
N HIS A 93 -16.30 -11.74 11.65
CA HIS A 93 -16.52 -10.37 11.18
C HIS A 93 -15.49 -9.41 11.81
N ARG A 94 -14.37 -9.96 12.33
CA ARG A 94 -13.38 -9.22 13.13
C ARG A 94 -12.64 -8.17 12.31
N THR A 95 -12.48 -8.40 11.01
CA THR A 95 -11.87 -7.47 10.08
C THR A 95 -12.73 -6.21 9.97
N GLY A 96 -14.05 -6.38 9.81
CA GLY A 96 -15.01 -5.27 9.82
C GLY A 96 -15.06 -4.55 11.17
N GLU A 97 -15.15 -5.31 12.27
CA GLU A 97 -15.13 -4.75 13.64
C GLU A 97 -13.87 -3.89 13.90
N LEU A 98 -12.69 -4.38 13.52
CA LEU A 98 -11.43 -3.65 13.68
C LEU A 98 -11.42 -2.35 12.87
N ILE A 99 -11.84 -2.42 11.61
CA ILE A 99 -11.82 -1.27 10.69
C ILE A 99 -12.87 -0.23 11.08
N LEU A 100 -14.07 -0.64 11.48
CA LEU A 100 -15.13 0.27 11.90
C LEU A 100 -14.89 0.84 13.32
N GLY A 101 -14.09 0.14 14.14
CA GLY A 101 -13.63 0.58 15.45
C GLY A 101 -12.38 1.47 15.37
N SER A 102 -11.38 1.16 16.21
CA SER A 102 -10.17 1.98 16.33
C SER A 102 -9.27 1.98 15.08
N GLY A 103 -9.46 1.01 14.17
CA GLY A 103 -8.75 0.92 12.91
C GLY A 103 -9.26 1.87 11.84
N ARG A 104 -10.35 2.61 12.08
CA ARG A 104 -10.97 3.51 11.10
C ARG A 104 -9.97 4.48 10.46
N PRO A 105 -9.11 5.22 11.20
CA PRO A 105 -8.12 6.12 10.61
C PRO A 105 -7.07 5.40 9.74
N HIS A 106 -6.95 4.08 9.85
CA HIS A 106 -5.96 3.26 9.18
C HIS A 106 -6.58 2.32 8.11
N PHE A 107 -7.82 2.56 7.68
CA PHE A 107 -8.54 1.65 6.79
C PHE A 107 -7.83 1.42 5.44
N PHE A 108 -7.11 2.42 4.90
CA PHE A 108 -6.27 2.26 3.69
C PHE A 108 -5.26 1.14 3.86
N LEU A 109 -4.61 1.07 5.03
CA LEU A 109 -3.63 0.04 5.37
C LEU A 109 -4.29 -1.27 5.74
N ALA A 110 -5.47 -1.24 6.34
CA ALA A 110 -6.26 -2.45 6.57
C ALA A 110 -6.62 -3.17 5.26
N TYR A 111 -6.95 -2.44 4.17
CA TYR A 111 -7.14 -3.05 2.86
C TYR A 111 -5.87 -3.74 2.35
N ILE A 112 -4.71 -3.11 2.51
CA ILE A 112 -3.43 -3.72 2.13
C ILE A 112 -3.22 -5.03 2.90
N GLY A 113 -3.56 -5.04 4.20
CA GLY A 113 -3.54 -6.25 5.05
C GLY A 113 -4.49 -7.35 4.57
N ILE A 114 -5.70 -7.00 4.14
CA ILE A 114 -6.63 -7.95 3.46
C ILE A 114 -5.94 -8.55 2.22
N GLY A 115 -5.20 -7.74 1.47
CA GLY A 115 -4.38 -8.19 0.34
C GLY A 115 -3.30 -9.21 0.69
N PHE A 116 -2.58 -9.00 1.80
CA PHE A 116 -1.61 -9.98 2.29
C PHE A 116 -2.27 -11.30 2.68
N ALA A 117 -3.50 -11.25 3.24
CA ALA A 117 -4.25 -12.46 3.52
C ALA A 117 -4.65 -13.20 2.24
N MET A 118 -4.94 -12.51 1.12
CA MET A 118 -5.24 -13.15 -0.17
C MET A 118 -4.13 -14.10 -0.63
N ALA A 119 -2.86 -13.73 -0.43
CA ALA A 119 -1.71 -14.56 -0.80
C ALA A 119 -1.63 -15.88 -0.02
N ARG A 120 -2.32 -15.98 1.12
CA ARG A 120 -2.34 -17.15 2.01
C ARG A 120 -3.67 -17.92 1.98
N LEU A 121 -4.67 -17.41 1.26
CA LEU A 121 -6.00 -17.99 1.19
C LEU A 121 -6.27 -18.59 -0.20
N PRO A 122 -6.97 -19.73 -0.27
CA PRO A 122 -7.49 -20.25 -1.54
C PRO A 122 -8.36 -19.20 -2.26
N ARG A 123 -8.14 -19.04 -3.57
CA ARG A 123 -8.85 -18.06 -4.42
C ARG A 123 -10.38 -18.04 -4.27
N PRO A 124 -11.10 -19.18 -4.11
CA PRO A 124 -12.55 -19.16 -3.90
C PRO A 124 -13.01 -18.45 -2.62
N LEU A 125 -12.13 -18.27 -1.63
CA LEU A 125 -12.42 -17.55 -0.38
C LEU A 125 -12.29 -16.04 -0.54
N TRP A 126 -11.62 -15.53 -1.58
CA TRP A 126 -11.43 -14.08 -1.78
C TRP A 126 -12.73 -13.30 -1.97
N ARG A 127 -13.84 -13.98 -2.32
CA ARG A 127 -15.17 -13.34 -2.36
C ARG A 127 -15.76 -13.05 -0.98
N LYS A 128 -15.16 -13.57 0.09
CA LYS A 128 -15.65 -13.48 1.47
C LYS A 128 -14.80 -12.58 2.37
N ILE A 129 -13.65 -12.11 1.88
CA ILE A 129 -12.66 -11.41 2.71
C ILE A 129 -12.90 -9.91 2.83
N LEU A 130 -13.71 -9.33 1.93
CA LEU A 130 -14.05 -7.92 2.00
C LEU A 130 -15.22 -7.74 2.98
N PRO A 131 -15.02 -7.11 4.14
CA PRO A 131 -16.15 -6.77 5.00
C PRO A 131 -17.00 -5.68 4.35
N ASP A 132 -18.28 -5.62 4.75
CA ASP A 132 -19.12 -4.47 4.47
C ASP A 132 -18.62 -3.28 5.30
N LEU A 133 -18.17 -2.23 4.61
CA LEU A 133 -17.63 -1.00 5.21
C LEU A 133 -18.38 0.22 4.67
N SER A 134 -19.70 0.08 4.47
CA SER A 134 -20.55 1.16 3.93
C SER A 134 -20.46 2.49 4.69
N ASP A 135 -20.07 2.47 5.98
CA ASP A 135 -19.87 3.68 6.79
C ASP A 135 -18.47 4.35 6.60
N ILE A 136 -17.58 3.73 5.83
CA ILE A 136 -16.24 4.24 5.55
C ILE A 136 -16.27 5.04 4.24
N PRO A 137 -15.85 6.32 4.27
CA PRO A 137 -15.63 7.09 3.03
C PRO A 137 -14.73 6.31 2.07
N PHE A 138 -14.96 6.45 0.77
CA PHE A 138 -14.18 5.77 -0.28
C PHE A 138 -14.37 4.24 -0.35
N HIS A 139 -15.22 3.61 0.47
CA HIS A 139 -15.65 2.22 0.23
C HIS A 139 -16.76 2.17 -0.84
N PRO A 140 -16.70 1.25 -1.81
CA PRO A 140 -15.70 0.20 -2.00
C PRO A 140 -14.53 0.62 -2.91
N THR A 141 -14.51 1.84 -3.45
CA THR A 141 -13.48 2.34 -4.38
C THR A 141 -12.03 2.06 -3.92
N MET A 142 -11.72 2.20 -2.63
CA MET A 142 -10.38 1.93 -2.09
C MET A 142 -10.10 0.46 -1.76
N SER A 143 -11.05 -0.46 -2.01
CA SER A 143 -10.87 -1.90 -1.86
C SER A 143 -9.78 -2.46 -2.79
N TRP A 144 -9.49 -1.76 -3.89
CA TRP A 144 -8.40 -2.09 -4.82
C TRP A 144 -7.02 -2.10 -4.14
N LEU A 145 -6.88 -1.44 -2.98
CA LEU A 145 -5.67 -1.55 -2.15
C LEU A 145 -5.44 -2.97 -1.59
N ALA A 146 -6.46 -3.82 -1.55
CA ALA A 146 -6.27 -5.24 -1.26
C ALA A 146 -5.60 -5.98 -2.43
N VAL A 147 -5.92 -5.63 -3.68
CA VAL A 147 -5.25 -6.21 -4.84
C VAL A 147 -3.81 -5.70 -4.95
N ASP A 148 -3.59 -4.42 -4.64
CA ASP A 148 -2.25 -3.83 -4.45
C ASP A 148 -1.46 -4.58 -3.36
N GLY A 149 -2.03 -4.76 -2.17
CA GLY A 149 -1.40 -5.53 -1.08
C GLY A 149 -1.05 -6.96 -1.51
N TYR A 150 -1.93 -7.63 -2.25
CA TYR A 150 -1.64 -8.94 -2.82
C TYR A 150 -0.43 -8.90 -3.78
N GLY A 151 -0.36 -7.91 -4.67
CA GLY A 151 0.78 -7.72 -5.57
C GLY A 151 2.10 -7.44 -4.84
N PHE A 152 2.03 -6.66 -3.75
CA PHE A 152 3.18 -6.40 -2.89
C PHE A 152 3.70 -7.70 -2.26
N ASP A 153 2.83 -8.51 -1.65
CA ASP A 153 3.22 -9.77 -1.00
C ASP A 153 3.91 -10.72 -1.98
N LEU A 154 3.36 -10.87 -3.19
CA LEU A 154 3.97 -11.66 -4.25
C LEU A 154 5.41 -11.22 -4.54
N ALA A 155 5.63 -9.93 -4.83
CA ALA A 155 6.96 -9.42 -5.17
C ALA A 155 7.95 -9.47 -3.99
N TYR A 156 7.48 -9.18 -2.78
CA TYR A 156 8.30 -9.16 -1.58
C TYR A 156 8.79 -10.57 -1.20
N PHE A 157 7.88 -11.55 -1.22
CA PHE A 157 8.19 -12.92 -0.78
C PHE A 157 8.67 -13.86 -1.91
N HIS A 158 8.45 -13.50 -3.17
CA HIS A 158 8.84 -14.32 -4.33
C HIS A 158 9.46 -13.49 -5.46
N THR A 159 10.46 -12.68 -5.13
CA THR A 159 11.15 -11.73 -6.03
C THR A 159 11.61 -12.35 -7.35
N ALA A 160 12.26 -13.52 -7.31
CA ALA A 160 12.70 -14.21 -8.54
C ALA A 160 11.55 -14.47 -9.53
N ARG A 161 10.35 -14.78 -9.02
CA ARG A 161 9.18 -15.12 -9.84
C ARG A 161 8.47 -13.89 -10.38
N TRP A 162 8.26 -12.89 -9.53
CA TRP A 162 7.37 -11.75 -9.87
C TRP A 162 8.12 -10.49 -10.28
N VAL A 163 9.39 -10.36 -9.91
CA VAL A 163 10.25 -9.23 -10.29
C VAL A 163 11.22 -9.63 -11.40
N ASP A 164 11.98 -10.71 -11.23
CA ASP A 164 13.02 -11.07 -12.21
C ASP A 164 12.41 -11.74 -13.45
N GLN A 165 11.54 -12.73 -13.24
CA GLN A 165 10.81 -13.41 -14.34
C GLN A 165 9.54 -12.67 -14.78
N GLN A 166 9.12 -11.63 -14.04
CA GLN A 166 7.96 -10.79 -14.36
C GLN A 166 6.66 -11.56 -14.63
N GLN A 167 6.44 -12.71 -13.96
CA GLN A 167 5.22 -13.48 -14.15
C GLN A 167 3.96 -12.64 -13.86
N ARG A 168 2.84 -12.98 -14.50
CA ARG A 168 1.53 -12.36 -14.25
C ARG A 168 0.61 -13.37 -13.57
N PRO A 169 -0.05 -13.01 -12.46
CA PRO A 169 -0.98 -13.92 -11.81
C PRO A 169 -2.22 -14.13 -12.68
N VAL A 170 -2.96 -15.21 -12.44
CA VAL A 170 -4.25 -15.41 -13.11
C VAL A 170 -5.21 -14.29 -12.69
N PRO A 171 -5.86 -13.58 -13.65
CA PRO A 171 -6.85 -12.56 -13.36
C PRO A 171 -7.95 -13.02 -12.39
N TYR A 172 -8.42 -12.11 -11.54
CA TYR A 172 -9.55 -12.33 -10.63
C TYR A 172 -10.57 -11.21 -10.82
N PRO A 173 -11.88 -11.48 -10.91
CA PRO A 173 -12.90 -10.46 -11.16
C PRO A 173 -13.20 -9.62 -9.90
N TRP A 174 -12.18 -8.96 -9.35
CA TRP A 174 -12.32 -8.03 -8.22
C TRP A 174 -13.21 -6.86 -8.63
N GLU A 175 -14.27 -6.61 -7.87
CA GLU A 175 -15.35 -5.68 -8.24
C GLU A 175 -15.93 -5.89 -9.66
N GLY A 176 -15.80 -7.10 -10.22
CA GLY A 176 -16.23 -7.39 -11.59
C GLY A 176 -15.24 -7.00 -12.69
N HIS A 177 -14.04 -6.51 -12.37
CA HIS A 177 -13.04 -6.05 -13.34
C HIS A 177 -11.78 -6.93 -13.40
N PRO A 178 -11.82 -8.12 -14.03
CA PRO A 178 -10.67 -9.01 -14.11
C PRO A 178 -9.49 -8.43 -14.91
N GLY A 179 -9.74 -7.57 -15.91
CA GLY A 179 -8.68 -6.89 -16.65
C GLY A 179 -7.89 -5.90 -15.78
N TYR A 180 -8.59 -5.16 -14.92
CA TYR A 180 -7.96 -4.17 -14.04
C TYR A 180 -7.20 -4.81 -12.87
N PHE A 181 -7.57 -6.02 -12.46
CA PHE A 181 -6.87 -6.76 -11.41
C PHE A 181 -5.35 -6.82 -11.60
N LEU A 182 -4.87 -7.03 -12.82
CA LEU A 182 -3.43 -7.08 -13.10
C LEU A 182 -2.74 -5.71 -12.92
N ARG A 183 -3.45 -4.62 -13.22
CA ARG A 183 -2.96 -3.25 -13.03
C ARG A 183 -2.81 -2.92 -11.55
N ALA A 184 -3.79 -3.29 -10.73
CA ALA A 184 -3.70 -3.12 -9.28
C ALA A 184 -2.60 -4.00 -8.65
N VAL A 185 -2.38 -5.22 -9.16
CA VAL A 185 -1.24 -6.06 -8.76
C VAL A 185 0.09 -5.34 -9.03
N ASP A 186 0.23 -4.69 -10.19
CA ASP A 186 1.45 -3.96 -10.55
C ASP A 186 1.71 -2.73 -9.67
N GLN A 187 0.67 -2.08 -9.15
CA GLN A 187 0.82 -1.04 -8.12
C GLN A 187 1.49 -1.62 -6.87
N GLY A 188 1.05 -2.80 -6.43
CA GLY A 188 1.64 -3.54 -5.32
C GLY A 188 3.10 -3.93 -5.55
N ILE A 189 3.40 -4.43 -6.74
CA ILE A 189 4.78 -4.77 -7.15
C ILE A 189 5.65 -3.51 -7.14
N GLY A 190 5.14 -2.38 -7.64
CA GLY A 190 5.83 -1.10 -7.63
C GLY A 190 6.21 -0.65 -6.22
N ARG A 191 5.26 -0.78 -5.27
CA ARG A 191 5.56 -0.56 -3.85
C ARG A 191 6.63 -1.50 -3.34
N ALA A 192 6.57 -2.79 -3.67
CA ALA A 192 7.57 -3.76 -3.22
C ALA A 192 8.97 -3.46 -3.75
N LEU A 193 9.10 -2.96 -4.99
CA LEU A 193 10.39 -2.55 -5.56
C LEU A 193 11.09 -1.48 -4.71
N TRP A 194 10.32 -0.56 -4.11
CA TRP A 194 10.88 0.45 -3.18
C TRP A 194 11.61 -0.22 -2.00
N PHE A 195 10.99 -1.22 -1.37
CA PHE A 195 11.58 -1.94 -0.24
C PHE A 195 12.70 -2.88 -0.67
N ILE A 196 12.54 -3.60 -1.78
CA ILE A 196 13.57 -4.50 -2.34
C ILE A 196 14.87 -3.75 -2.59
N HIS A 197 14.78 -2.50 -3.05
CA HIS A 197 15.94 -1.65 -3.31
C HIS A 197 16.27 -0.67 -2.17
N GLY A 198 15.67 -0.86 -0.98
CA GLY A 198 15.99 -0.10 0.23
C GLY A 198 15.80 1.41 0.09
N GLY A 199 14.77 1.83 -0.66
CA GLY A 199 14.46 3.23 -0.90
C GLY A 199 15.45 3.96 -1.81
N ARG A 200 16.31 3.25 -2.55
CA ARG A 200 17.32 3.87 -3.42
C ARG A 200 16.73 4.22 -4.79
N PRO A 201 16.46 5.51 -5.11
CA PRO A 201 15.59 5.82 -6.24
C PRO A 201 16.16 5.44 -7.61
N THR A 202 17.48 5.54 -7.80
CA THR A 202 18.13 5.09 -9.05
C THR A 202 17.97 3.58 -9.28
N ALA A 203 18.08 2.77 -8.22
CA ALA A 203 17.94 1.32 -8.32
C ALA A 203 16.47 0.92 -8.58
N VAL A 204 15.53 1.62 -7.94
CA VAL A 204 14.09 1.44 -8.17
C VAL A 204 13.71 1.79 -9.61
N ALA A 205 14.16 2.95 -10.12
CA ALA A 205 13.91 3.36 -11.50
C ALA A 205 14.47 2.34 -12.51
N ALA A 206 15.71 1.86 -12.29
CA ALA A 206 16.29 0.81 -13.11
C ALA A 206 15.50 -0.51 -13.04
N ALA A 207 14.89 -0.83 -11.90
CA ALA A 207 14.03 -2.00 -11.76
C ALA A 207 12.72 -1.86 -12.53
N VAL A 208 12.03 -0.72 -12.40
CA VAL A 208 10.81 -0.42 -13.17
C VAL A 208 11.09 -0.48 -14.68
N ALA A 209 12.22 0.07 -15.14
CA ALA A 209 12.61 0.05 -16.55
C ALA A 209 12.81 -1.36 -17.14
N ARG A 210 13.06 -2.39 -16.32
CA ARG A 210 13.14 -3.77 -16.81
C ARG A 210 11.77 -4.37 -17.13
N PHE A 211 10.69 -3.86 -16.54
CA PHE A 211 9.35 -4.37 -16.80
C PHE A 211 8.87 -4.01 -18.20
N ALA A 212 7.96 -4.84 -18.73
CA ALA A 212 7.22 -4.53 -19.95
C ALA A 212 6.53 -3.15 -19.84
N GLU A 213 6.53 -2.39 -20.93
CA GLU A 213 6.10 -0.98 -20.97
C GLU A 213 4.68 -0.79 -20.45
N ASP A 214 3.77 -1.73 -20.79
CA ASP A 214 2.36 -1.71 -20.38
C ASP A 214 2.14 -1.78 -18.86
N ARG A 215 3.16 -2.19 -18.09
CA ARG A 215 3.11 -2.31 -16.62
C ARG A 215 3.67 -1.10 -15.89
N ARG A 216 4.48 -0.28 -16.56
CA ARG A 216 5.34 0.72 -15.91
C ARG A 216 4.55 1.84 -15.25
N ALA A 217 3.43 2.25 -15.83
CA ALA A 217 2.56 3.27 -15.25
C ALA A 217 2.08 2.84 -13.85
N ASP A 218 1.55 1.62 -13.71
CA ASP A 218 1.06 1.11 -12.44
C ASP A 218 2.20 0.86 -11.44
N LEU A 219 3.37 0.38 -11.90
CA LEU A 219 4.57 0.26 -11.07
C LEU A 219 5.03 1.62 -10.52
N TRP A 220 5.07 2.67 -11.35
CA TRP A 220 5.45 4.02 -10.92
C TRP A 220 4.47 4.60 -9.90
N SER A 221 3.17 4.34 -10.07
CA SER A 221 2.16 4.68 -9.06
C SER A 221 2.43 3.97 -7.72
N GLY A 222 2.81 2.69 -7.75
CA GLY A 222 3.23 1.98 -6.54
C GLY A 222 4.48 2.57 -5.88
N VAL A 223 5.50 2.89 -6.69
CA VAL A 223 6.75 3.51 -6.23
C VAL A 223 6.47 4.87 -5.56
N GLY A 224 5.64 5.71 -6.18
CA GLY A 224 5.30 7.03 -5.62
C GLY A 224 4.58 6.92 -4.28
N LEU A 225 3.69 5.93 -4.14
CA LEU A 225 2.99 5.64 -2.88
C LEU A 225 3.99 5.20 -1.80
N ALA A 226 4.82 4.20 -2.08
CA ALA A 226 5.79 3.70 -1.11
C ALA A 226 6.82 4.77 -0.70
N ALA A 227 7.40 5.49 -1.66
CA ALA A 227 8.37 6.55 -1.39
C ALA A 227 7.79 7.66 -0.49
N THR A 228 6.51 8.00 -0.66
CA THR A 228 5.85 9.07 0.09
C THR A 228 5.34 8.59 1.45
N PHE A 229 4.78 7.38 1.53
CA PHE A 229 4.19 6.85 2.76
C PHE A 229 5.26 6.30 3.73
N ALA A 230 6.22 5.54 3.20
CA ALA A 230 7.25 4.85 3.96
C ALA A 230 8.56 5.66 4.10
N GLY A 231 8.79 6.64 3.22
CA GLY A 231 10.04 7.41 3.22
C GLY A 231 11.24 6.57 2.76
N GLY A 232 12.43 6.88 3.29
CA GLY A 232 13.66 6.12 3.01
C GLY A 232 14.61 6.74 1.98
N ALA A 233 14.26 7.90 1.42
CA ALA A 233 15.13 8.70 0.55
C ALA A 233 15.05 10.19 0.91
N THR A 234 16.08 10.94 0.53
CA THR A 234 16.09 12.41 0.68
C THR A 234 15.26 13.10 -0.40
N ALA A 235 14.79 14.32 -0.13
CA ALA A 235 14.04 15.12 -1.11
C ALA A 235 14.80 15.31 -2.44
N ALA A 236 16.12 15.49 -2.39
CA ALA A 236 16.94 15.64 -3.58
C ALA A 236 17.00 14.35 -4.43
N GLU A 237 17.07 13.18 -3.79
CA GLU A 237 17.01 11.89 -4.49
C GLU A 237 15.63 11.64 -5.10
N LEU A 238 14.57 11.99 -4.38
CA LEU A 238 13.19 11.91 -4.86
C LEU A 238 12.94 12.84 -6.05
N GLY A 239 13.47 14.07 -6.03
CA GLY A 239 13.42 14.99 -7.17
C GLY A 239 14.05 14.40 -8.43
N ARG A 240 15.25 13.79 -8.31
CA ARG A 240 15.89 13.09 -9.44
C ARG A 240 15.10 11.89 -9.94
N MET A 241 14.40 11.18 -9.06
CA MET A 241 13.51 10.09 -9.44
C MET A 241 12.30 10.60 -10.22
N ARG A 242 11.66 11.69 -9.76
CA ARG A 242 10.58 12.36 -10.48
C ARG A 242 11.04 12.78 -11.87
N ASP A 243 12.22 13.38 -12.00
CA ASP A 243 12.74 13.80 -13.30
C ASP A 243 13.01 12.59 -14.22
N THR A 244 13.36 11.44 -13.65
CA THR A 244 13.52 10.18 -14.40
C THR A 244 12.17 9.65 -14.88
N ALA A 245 11.18 9.56 -13.99
CA ALA A 245 9.81 9.20 -14.37
C ALA A 245 9.24 10.18 -15.41
N ALA A 246 9.55 11.47 -15.32
CA ALA A 246 9.10 12.49 -16.28
C ALA A 246 9.68 12.27 -17.69
N ARG A 247 10.98 11.99 -17.80
CA ARG A 247 11.61 11.68 -19.10
C ARG A 247 10.98 10.47 -19.78
N ASP A 248 10.51 9.52 -18.98
CA ASP A 248 9.88 8.29 -19.46
C ASP A 248 8.35 8.41 -19.60
N GLY A 249 7.77 9.59 -19.33
CA GLY A 249 6.32 9.84 -19.46
C GLY A 249 5.45 9.38 -18.28
N TYR A 250 6.04 9.00 -17.15
CA TYR A 250 5.35 8.43 -15.97
C TYR A 250 5.31 9.36 -14.75
N ALA A 251 5.64 10.65 -14.88
CA ALA A 251 5.58 11.60 -13.75
C ALA A 251 4.17 11.69 -13.13
N GLY A 252 3.14 11.69 -13.97
CA GLY A 252 1.75 11.71 -13.50
C GLY A 252 1.38 10.45 -12.72
N ASP A 253 1.84 9.28 -13.13
CA ASP A 253 1.62 8.03 -12.41
C ASP A 253 2.32 8.01 -11.04
N LEU A 254 3.58 8.44 -11.01
CA LEU A 254 4.32 8.62 -9.76
C LEU A 254 3.59 9.59 -8.80
N ALA A 255 3.05 10.70 -9.33
CA ALA A 255 2.32 11.68 -8.55
C ALA A 255 1.00 11.13 -7.97
N VAL A 256 0.26 10.31 -8.73
CA VAL A 256 -0.97 9.64 -8.23
C VAL A 256 -0.67 8.83 -6.97
N GLY A 257 0.41 8.03 -6.99
CA GLY A 257 0.85 7.27 -5.82
C GLY A 257 1.16 8.16 -4.61
N ALA A 258 1.91 9.23 -4.83
CA ALA A 258 2.27 10.18 -3.79
C ALA A 258 1.04 10.89 -3.19
N VAL A 259 0.08 11.31 -4.01
CA VAL A 259 -1.17 11.94 -3.58
C VAL A 259 -1.99 10.99 -2.69
N PHE A 260 -2.15 9.72 -3.07
CA PHE A 260 -2.85 8.75 -2.22
C PHE A 260 -2.11 8.45 -0.92
N ALA A 261 -0.77 8.41 -0.92
CA ALA A 261 0.01 8.28 0.30
C ALA A 261 -0.22 9.45 1.26
N VAL A 262 -0.27 10.68 0.75
CA VAL A 262 -0.60 11.88 1.54
C VAL A 262 -2.02 11.78 2.07
N LYS A 263 -3.01 11.43 1.24
CA LYS A 263 -4.41 11.25 1.67
C LYS A 263 -4.53 10.24 2.81
N ALA A 264 -3.82 9.10 2.71
CA ALA A 264 -3.82 8.08 3.75
C ALA A 264 -3.18 8.56 5.06
N ARG A 265 -2.04 9.26 5.02
CA ARG A 265 -1.40 9.84 6.22
C ARG A 265 -2.25 10.94 6.87
N HIS A 266 -2.84 11.81 6.05
CA HIS A 266 -3.73 12.87 6.52
C HIS A 266 -5.00 12.29 7.17
N TYR A 267 -5.61 11.27 6.55
CA TYR A 267 -6.79 10.60 7.11
C TYR A 267 -6.48 9.89 8.44
N ALA A 268 -5.25 9.40 8.61
CA ALA A 268 -4.77 8.81 9.85
C ALA A 268 -4.42 9.85 10.94
N ASP A 269 -4.64 11.15 10.68
CA ASP A 269 -4.29 12.28 11.56
C ASP A 269 -2.81 12.29 11.97
N PHE A 270 -1.93 11.81 11.08
CA PHE A 270 -0.50 11.79 11.31
C PHE A 270 0.29 11.87 10.00
N VAL A 271 0.91 13.03 9.74
CA VAL A 271 1.73 13.28 8.56
C VAL A 271 3.20 13.47 8.99
N PRO A 272 4.07 12.45 8.83
CA PRO A 272 5.47 12.56 9.22
C PRO A 272 6.27 13.46 8.27
N GLY A 273 7.38 14.02 8.77
CA GLY A 273 8.20 14.97 8.02
C GLY A 273 8.73 14.45 6.68
N HIS A 274 9.01 13.14 6.57
CA HIS A 274 9.41 12.55 5.28
C HIS A 274 8.27 12.52 4.26
N THR A 275 7.01 12.38 4.69
CA THR A 275 5.85 12.45 3.80
C THR A 275 5.69 13.86 3.25
N VAL A 276 5.90 14.90 4.08
CA VAL A 276 5.89 16.31 3.62
C VAL A 276 6.99 16.54 2.58
N ALA A 277 8.21 16.10 2.88
CA ALA A 277 9.35 16.25 1.96
C ALA A 277 9.14 15.49 0.64
N ALA A 278 8.60 14.27 0.70
CA ALA A 278 8.34 13.45 -0.47
C ALA A 278 7.20 14.00 -1.33
N ALA A 279 6.09 14.47 -0.73
CA ALA A 279 5.00 15.11 -1.44
C ALA A 279 5.53 16.30 -2.26
N SER A 280 6.24 17.23 -1.60
CA SER A 280 6.83 18.38 -2.28
C SER A 280 7.82 17.97 -3.39
N ALA A 281 8.71 17.02 -3.13
CA ALA A 281 9.71 16.60 -4.11
C ALA A 281 9.11 15.91 -5.35
N LEU A 282 8.10 15.05 -5.15
CA LEU A 282 7.52 14.22 -6.20
C LEU A 282 6.39 14.92 -6.97
N THR A 283 5.59 15.75 -6.29
CA THR A 283 4.38 16.36 -6.88
C THR A 283 4.46 17.88 -6.97
N GLY A 284 5.34 18.53 -6.21
CA GLY A 284 5.37 19.99 -6.06
C GLY A 284 4.26 20.55 -5.15
N LEU A 285 3.40 19.69 -4.58
CA LEU A 285 2.27 20.12 -3.76
C LEU A 285 2.60 20.14 -2.27
N ARG A 286 1.92 21.01 -1.53
CA ARG A 286 1.77 20.94 -0.07
C ARG A 286 0.79 19.82 0.31
N ILE A 287 0.76 19.46 1.59
CA ILE A 287 -0.10 18.38 2.09
C ILE A 287 -1.57 18.69 1.81
N GLU A 288 -2.01 19.91 2.13
CA GLU A 288 -3.41 20.35 1.98
C GLU A 288 -3.82 20.36 0.50
N GLU A 289 -2.91 20.74 -0.40
CA GLU A 289 -3.15 20.77 -1.85
C GLU A 289 -3.27 19.36 -2.44
N ALA A 290 -2.45 18.42 -1.95
CA ALA A 290 -2.55 17.02 -2.34
C ALA A 290 -3.83 16.35 -1.83
N VAL A 291 -4.25 16.67 -0.60
CA VAL A 291 -5.53 16.20 -0.05
C VAL A 291 -6.71 16.77 -0.83
N ASP A 292 -6.73 18.08 -1.09
CA ASP A 292 -7.77 18.73 -1.88
C ASP A 292 -7.84 18.17 -3.31
N LEU A 293 -6.68 17.95 -3.94
CA LEU A 293 -6.61 17.31 -5.25
C LEU A 293 -7.23 15.91 -5.22
N ALA A 294 -6.93 15.09 -4.22
CA ALA A 294 -7.55 13.77 -4.09
C ALA A 294 -9.07 13.89 -3.93
N ASP A 295 -9.55 14.78 -3.07
CA ASP A 295 -10.97 14.87 -2.71
C ASP A 295 -11.82 15.40 -3.86
N ARG A 296 -11.38 16.47 -4.53
CA ARG A 296 -12.14 17.07 -5.64
C ARG A 296 -12.13 16.24 -6.93
N THR A 297 -11.25 15.24 -7.01
CA THR A 297 -11.15 14.33 -8.17
C THR A 297 -11.78 12.96 -7.92
N GLU A 298 -12.30 12.74 -6.71
CA GLU A 298 -13.08 11.55 -6.38
C GLU A 298 -14.27 11.42 -7.34
N VAL A 299 -14.59 10.18 -7.68
CA VAL A 299 -15.67 9.86 -8.62
C VAL A 299 -16.86 9.33 -7.84
N GLU A 300 -18.01 10.00 -8.00
CA GLU A 300 -19.28 9.51 -7.46
C GLU A 300 -19.62 8.14 -8.04
N ARG A 301 -20.27 7.31 -7.22
CA ARG A 301 -20.65 5.94 -7.59
C ARG A 301 -21.71 5.93 -8.69
N THR A 302 -21.28 5.98 -9.94
CA THR A 302 -22.15 5.99 -11.12
C THR A 302 -21.98 4.71 -11.94
N GLY A 303 -22.73 3.67 -11.60
CA GLY A 303 -22.93 2.47 -12.43
C GLY A 303 -21.72 1.56 -12.69
N THR A 304 -21.93 0.56 -13.55
CA THR A 304 -20.96 -0.48 -13.95
C THR A 304 -20.30 -0.13 -15.29
N GLY A 305 -19.46 0.91 -15.29
CA GLY A 305 -18.64 1.25 -16.44
C GLY A 305 -17.60 0.17 -16.79
N PRO A 306 -16.90 0.27 -17.94
CA PRO A 306 -15.85 -0.68 -18.31
C PRO A 306 -14.61 -0.60 -17.40
N GLU A 307 -14.34 0.59 -16.84
CA GLU A 307 -13.24 0.84 -15.90
C GLU A 307 -13.79 0.98 -14.47
N PRO A 308 -13.07 0.47 -13.45
CA PRO A 308 -13.47 0.68 -12.06
C PRO A 308 -13.32 2.15 -11.67
N GLN A 309 -14.15 2.61 -10.73
CA GLN A 309 -14.11 3.99 -10.21
C GLN A 309 -12.75 4.37 -9.64
N TYR A 310 -12.01 3.40 -9.08
CA TYR A 310 -10.64 3.60 -8.62
C TYR A 310 -9.70 4.06 -9.76
N GLU A 311 -9.83 3.49 -10.96
CA GLU A 311 -9.03 3.94 -12.10
C GLU A 311 -9.46 5.31 -12.60
N LEU A 312 -10.77 5.59 -12.61
CA LEU A 312 -11.28 6.89 -12.99
C LEU A 312 -10.74 7.98 -12.04
N TRP A 313 -10.70 7.70 -10.73
CA TRP A 313 -10.13 8.60 -9.74
C TRP A 313 -8.62 8.81 -9.96
N ARG A 314 -7.85 7.73 -10.14
CA ARG A 314 -6.41 7.82 -10.48
C ARG A 314 -6.15 8.67 -11.72
N ARG A 315 -6.95 8.47 -12.77
CA ARG A 315 -6.85 9.23 -14.03
C ARG A 315 -7.21 10.71 -13.83
N ASN A 316 -8.21 11.02 -13.00
CA ASN A 316 -8.60 12.39 -12.69
C ASN A 316 -7.48 13.12 -11.91
N ILE A 317 -6.91 12.48 -10.88
CA ILE A 317 -5.73 13.00 -10.16
C ILE A 317 -4.60 13.29 -11.15
N ARG A 318 -4.26 12.31 -11.99
CA ARG A 318 -3.17 12.43 -12.98
C ARG A 318 -3.39 13.61 -13.92
N THR A 319 -4.58 13.71 -14.49
CA THR A 319 -4.94 14.76 -15.45
C THR A 319 -4.88 16.15 -14.81
N GLN A 320 -5.47 16.32 -13.62
CA GLN A 320 -5.47 17.61 -12.93
C GLN A 320 -4.10 18.00 -12.37
N TRP A 321 -3.29 17.04 -11.94
CA TRP A 321 -1.93 17.32 -11.52
C TRP A 321 -1.08 17.82 -12.69
N LEU A 322 -1.16 17.15 -13.84
CA LEU A 322 -0.43 17.56 -15.06
C LEU A 322 -0.85 18.96 -15.53
N SER A 323 -2.13 19.32 -15.47
CA SER A 323 -2.58 20.66 -15.86
C SER A 323 -2.07 21.76 -14.92
N THR A 324 -1.91 21.44 -13.63
CA THR A 324 -1.40 22.37 -12.62
C THR A 324 0.11 22.60 -12.77
N VAL A 325 0.87 21.55 -13.13
CA VAL A 325 2.34 21.62 -13.28
C VAL A 325 2.77 22.20 -14.64
N VAL A 326 1.95 22.05 -15.69
CA VAL A 326 2.26 22.58 -17.03
C VAL A 326 1.92 24.07 -17.18
N THR A 327 1.07 24.63 -16.30
CA THR A 327 0.77 26.07 -16.31
C THR A 327 1.79 26.80 -15.43
N PRO A 328 2.75 27.57 -15.96
CA PRO A 328 3.60 28.39 -15.12
C PRO A 328 2.70 29.41 -14.43
N SER A 329 2.94 29.65 -13.14
CA SER A 329 2.38 30.78 -12.41
C SER A 329 2.81 32.09 -13.07
N HIS A 330 2.12 32.53 -14.12
CA HIS A 330 2.06 33.92 -14.51
C HIS A 330 1.16 34.63 -13.50
N LYS A 331 1.76 35.03 -12.38
CA LYS A 331 1.26 36.09 -11.52
C LYS A 331 2.46 36.95 -11.09
N GLU A 332 2.73 37.97 -11.91
CA GLU A 332 3.07 39.30 -11.40
C GLU A 332 1.78 39.95 -10.88
#